data_AF-A0A7S2LL08-F1
#
_entry.id   AF-A0A7S2LL08-F1
#
_cell.length_a   1.000
_cell.length_b   1.000
_cell.length_c   1.000
_cell.angle_alpha   90.00
_cell.angle_beta   90.00
_cell.angle_gamma   90.00
#
_symmetry.space_group_name_H-M   'P 1'
#
loop_
_entity.id
_entity.type
_entity.pdbx_description
1 polymer ?
#
loop_
_entity_poly.entity_id
_entity_poly.type
_entity_poly.pdbx_seq_one_letter_code
_entity_poly.pdbx_strand_id
1 'polypeptide(L)'
;KNRLFLVCALVETAVDNKALSSRLGIKPSAPLRLATDDIFDTVLQIPKGSVNPFVMAQASCNEVTLLLDDQFLACERLLFHPMRSDFTSALAPGQLTRFLEAAAPGRFAYVDFASAEPLALPGAGQATPASQAGQKPAAAPAPAPRKAAGSAAGGDW
;
A
#
# COMPACT_ATOMS: atom_id res chain seq x y z
N LYS A 1 -6.08 -0.20 -15.22
CA LYS A 1 -6.10 -0.38 -13.74
C LYS A 1 -5.87 0.99 -13.10
N ASN A 2 -6.63 1.38 -12.08
CA ASN A 2 -6.46 2.68 -11.42
C ASN A 2 -5.16 2.66 -10.62
N ARG A 3 -4.28 3.64 -10.85
CA ARG A 3 -3.05 3.82 -10.07
C ARG A 3 -3.38 4.65 -8.84
N LEU A 4 -2.97 4.22 -7.65
CA LEU A 4 -3.15 4.97 -6.41
C LEU A 4 -1.85 5.67 -6.05
N PHE A 5 -1.96 6.95 -5.72
CA PHE A 5 -0.87 7.76 -5.22
C PHE A 5 -1.21 8.26 -3.83
N LEU A 6 -0.27 8.15 -2.90
CA LEU A 6 -0.33 8.81 -1.61
C LEU A 6 0.68 9.95 -1.65
N VAL A 7 0.24 11.17 -1.36
CA VAL A 7 1.10 12.35 -1.33
C VAL A 7 1.26 12.80 0.12
N CYS A 8 2.51 12.93 0.58
CA CYS A 8 2.84 13.54 1.87
C CYS A 8 3.75 14.74 1.62
N ALA A 9 3.33 15.91 2.07
CA ALA A 9 4.07 17.15 1.91
C ALA A 9 4.04 17.99 3.19
N LEU A 10 4.88 19.04 3.25
CA LEU A 10 4.82 20.01 4.33
C LEU A 10 3.47 20.75 4.31
N VAL A 11 3.06 21.30 5.44
CA VAL A 11 1.77 22.01 5.58
C VAL A 11 1.69 23.21 4.64
N GLU A 12 2.83 23.84 4.37
CA GLU A 12 2.98 25.01 3.53
C GLU A 12 3.18 24.67 2.04
N THR A 13 3.45 23.41 1.71
CA THR A 13 3.69 23.00 0.32
C THR A 13 2.39 22.93 -0.47
N ALA A 14 2.26 23.83 -1.44
CA ALA A 14 1.15 23.80 -2.38
C ALA A 14 1.31 22.66 -3.39
N VAL A 15 0.39 21.70 -3.39
CA VAL A 15 0.38 20.59 -4.36
C VAL A 15 -0.69 20.85 -5.43
N ASP A 16 -0.25 21.19 -6.64
CA ASP A 16 -1.14 21.34 -7.81
C ASP A 16 -1.41 19.96 -8.44
N ASN A 17 -2.65 19.48 -8.30
CA ASN A 17 -3.09 18.20 -8.85
C ASN A 17 -2.99 18.11 -10.38
N LYS A 18 -3.21 19.23 -11.10
CA LYS A 18 -3.15 19.26 -12.57
C LYS A 18 -1.70 19.19 -13.02
N ALA A 19 -0.81 19.98 -12.42
CA ALA A 19 0.63 19.94 -12.70
C ALA A 19 1.20 18.55 -12.37
N LEU A 20 0.86 18.01 -11.19
CA LEU A 20 1.27 16.67 -10.78
C LEU A 20 0.77 15.59 -11.74
N SER A 21 -0.49 15.67 -12.19
CA SER A 21 -1.05 14.77 -13.22
C SER A 21 -0.22 14.77 -14.50
N SER A 22 0.14 15.96 -15.00
CA SER A 22 0.98 16.10 -16.19
C SER A 22 2.38 15.54 -15.98
N ARG A 23 3.03 15.86 -14.85
CA ARG A 23 4.37 15.36 -14.49
C ARG A 23 4.43 13.85 -14.36
N LEU A 24 3.35 13.22 -13.89
CA LEU A 24 3.20 11.77 -13.78
C LEU A 24 2.87 11.06 -15.11
N GLY A 25 2.74 11.81 -16.21
CA GLY A 25 2.37 11.27 -17.52
C GLY A 25 0.93 10.75 -17.58
N ILE A 26 0.06 11.21 -16.69
CA ILE A 26 -1.37 10.83 -16.68
C ILE A 26 -2.08 11.58 -17.81
N LYS A 27 -2.86 10.84 -18.61
CA LYS A 27 -3.58 11.40 -19.75
C LYS A 27 -4.57 12.49 -19.30
N PRO A 28 -4.68 13.62 -20.01
CA PRO A 28 -5.64 14.68 -19.67
C PRO A 28 -7.11 14.23 -19.65
N SER A 29 -7.45 13.15 -20.36
CA SER A 29 -8.80 12.58 -20.39
C SER A 29 -9.20 11.84 -19.10
N ALA A 30 -8.24 11.56 -18.21
CA ALA A 30 -8.46 10.88 -16.94
C ALA A 30 -7.47 11.42 -15.90
N PRO A 31 -7.60 12.70 -15.49
CA PRO A 31 -6.64 13.34 -14.60
C PRO A 31 -6.66 12.73 -13.20
N LEU A 32 -5.65 13.09 -12.40
CA LEU A 32 -5.63 12.81 -10.97
C LEU A 32 -6.91 13.33 -10.30
N ARG A 33 -7.47 12.48 -9.43
CA ARG A 33 -8.62 12.79 -8.59
C ARG A 33 -8.37 12.18 -7.22
N LEU A 34 -9.03 12.73 -6.20
CA LEU A 34 -9.02 12.12 -4.88
C LEU A 34 -9.69 10.74 -4.95
N ALA A 35 -9.13 9.81 -4.18
CA ALA A 35 -9.73 8.50 -3.99
C ALA A 35 -11.04 8.63 -3.22
N THR A 36 -11.95 7.68 -3.45
CA THR A 36 -13.20 7.54 -2.69
C THR A 36 -12.91 7.04 -1.27
N ASP A 37 -13.84 7.25 -0.35
CA ASP A 37 -13.64 6.93 1.07
C ASP A 37 -13.48 5.41 1.35
N ASP A 38 -13.89 4.54 0.41
CA ASP A 38 -13.71 3.08 0.50
C ASP A 38 -12.24 2.66 0.68
N ILE A 39 -11.30 3.49 0.24
CA ILE A 39 -9.87 3.24 0.42
C ILE A 39 -9.45 3.19 1.88
N PHE A 40 -10.14 3.87 2.80
CA PHE A 40 -9.79 3.84 4.22
C PHE A 40 -9.98 2.46 4.84
N ASP A 41 -10.99 1.71 4.39
CA ASP A 41 -11.27 0.36 4.88
C ASP A 41 -10.56 -0.72 4.05
N THR A 42 -10.47 -0.51 2.72
CA THR A 42 -10.01 -1.55 1.79
C THR A 42 -8.51 -1.51 1.51
N VAL A 43 -7.90 -0.32 1.46
CA VAL A 43 -6.50 -0.13 1.05
C VAL A 43 -5.65 0.35 2.22
N LEU A 44 -5.99 1.51 2.78
CA LEU A 44 -5.22 2.16 3.83
C LEU A 44 -5.48 1.61 5.22
N GLN A 45 -6.57 0.86 5.45
CA GLN A 45 -6.92 0.19 6.72
C GLN A 45 -6.69 1.06 7.98
N ILE A 46 -7.03 2.35 7.87
CA ILE A 46 -6.89 3.35 8.94
C ILE A 46 -8.15 4.22 9.01
N PRO A 47 -8.43 4.83 10.18
CA PRO A 47 -9.50 5.80 10.28
C PRO A 47 -9.31 6.98 9.31
N LYS A 48 -10.41 7.46 8.73
CA LYS A 48 -10.40 8.70 7.94
C LYS A 48 -9.81 9.84 8.76
N GLY A 49 -8.90 10.61 8.16
CA GLY A 49 -8.14 11.66 8.83
C GLY A 49 -6.85 11.20 9.52
N SER A 50 -6.53 9.89 9.50
CA SER A 50 -5.26 9.37 10.05
C SER A 50 -4.22 9.05 8.95
N VAL A 51 -4.34 9.65 7.77
CA VAL A 51 -3.47 9.38 6.61
C VAL A 51 -2.02 9.75 6.94
N ASN A 52 -1.10 8.82 6.70
CA ASN A 52 0.30 8.95 7.06
C ASN A 52 1.17 8.00 6.20
N PRO A 53 2.50 8.19 6.12
CA PRO A 53 3.37 7.35 5.28
C PRO A 53 3.57 5.92 5.82
N PHE A 54 3.26 5.62 7.09
CA PHE A 54 3.45 4.30 7.68
C PHE A 54 2.47 3.25 7.12
N VAL A 55 1.36 3.67 6.51
CA VAL A 55 0.40 2.78 5.81
C VAL A 55 1.06 1.92 4.74
N MET A 56 2.21 2.36 4.21
CA MET A 56 2.95 1.65 3.18
C MET A 56 3.46 0.26 3.60
N ALA A 57 3.54 0.00 4.92
CA ALA A 57 3.85 -1.32 5.47
C ALA A 57 2.70 -2.32 5.40
N GLN A 58 1.48 -1.86 5.11
CA GLN A 58 0.33 -2.76 5.01
C GLN A 58 0.32 -3.48 3.67
N ALA A 59 0.01 -4.78 3.71
CA ALA A 59 -0.07 -5.62 2.52
C ALA A 59 -1.10 -5.11 1.50
N SER A 60 -2.19 -4.49 1.97
CA SER A 60 -3.25 -3.89 1.14
C SER A 60 -2.80 -2.63 0.37
N CYS A 61 -1.66 -2.02 0.73
CA CYS A 61 -1.11 -0.85 0.07
C CYS A 61 -0.11 -1.18 -1.06
N ASN A 62 -0.11 -2.41 -1.57
CA ASN A 62 0.81 -2.87 -2.61
C ASN A 62 0.70 -2.11 -3.95
N GLU A 63 -0.49 -1.61 -4.30
CA GLU A 63 -0.72 -0.80 -5.51
C GLU A 63 -0.55 0.72 -5.28
N VAL A 64 -0.22 1.14 -4.05
CA VAL A 64 0.03 2.54 -3.71
C VAL A 64 1.48 2.91 -4.02
N THR A 65 1.67 4.03 -4.71
CA THR A 65 2.98 4.71 -4.84
C THR A 65 2.98 5.94 -3.93
N LEU A 66 3.98 6.06 -3.07
CA LEU A 66 4.13 7.19 -2.14
C LEU A 66 5.00 8.29 -2.76
N LEU A 67 4.48 9.52 -2.78
CA LEU A 67 5.22 10.73 -3.18
C LEU A 67 5.47 11.56 -1.91
N LEU A 68 6.73 11.75 -1.58
CA LEU A 68 7.19 12.55 -0.45
C LEU A 68 7.71 13.89 -0.96
N ASP A 69 7.41 14.97 -0.25
CA ASP A 69 8.04 16.26 -0.51
C ASP A 69 9.54 16.16 -0.22
N ASP A 70 10.37 16.57 -1.16
CA ASP A 70 11.83 16.51 -1.01
C ASP A 70 12.33 17.51 0.06
N GLN A 71 11.56 18.55 0.35
CA GLN A 71 11.84 19.48 1.44
C GLN A 71 11.87 18.79 2.81
N PHE A 72 11.24 17.61 2.96
CA PHE A 72 11.38 16.79 4.16
C PHE A 72 12.83 16.49 4.48
N LEU A 73 13.70 16.32 3.48
CA LEU A 73 15.11 16.00 3.66
C LEU A 73 15.89 17.15 4.33
N ALA A 74 15.39 18.38 4.27
CA ALA A 74 15.97 19.55 4.93
C ALA A 74 15.43 19.78 6.35
N CYS A 75 14.38 19.06 6.77
CA CYS A 75 13.80 19.21 8.10
C CYS A 75 14.65 18.48 9.15
N GLU A 76 14.77 19.07 10.35
CA GLU A 76 15.37 18.38 11.50
C GLU A 76 14.53 17.15 11.91
N ARG A 77 13.21 17.32 11.87
CA ARG A 77 12.23 16.32 12.33
C ARG A 77 10.95 16.42 11.53
N LEU A 78 10.39 15.26 11.22
CA LEU A 78 9.09 15.10 10.61
C LEU A 78 8.09 14.62 11.68
N LEU A 79 6.85 15.09 11.57
CA LEU A 79 5.77 14.76 12.48
C LEU A 79 4.64 14.06 11.71
N PHE A 80 4.29 12.85 12.11
CA PHE A 80 3.20 12.09 11.50
C PHE A 80 2.34 11.40 12.56
N HIS A 81 1.06 11.23 12.26
CA HIS A 81 0.17 10.40 13.05
C HIS A 81 0.51 8.91 12.84
N PRO A 82 0.77 8.13 13.91
CA PRO A 82 1.12 6.72 13.77
C PRO A 82 -0.14 5.86 13.60
N MET A 83 -0.67 5.79 12.38
CA MET A 83 -1.87 5.01 12.01
C MET A 83 -3.19 5.45 12.67
N ARG A 84 -3.13 6.26 13.73
CA ARG A 84 -4.25 6.95 14.38
C ARG A 84 -3.89 8.40 14.67
N SER A 85 -4.87 9.29 14.61
CA SER A 85 -4.70 10.73 14.74
C SER A 85 -4.57 11.26 16.18
N ASP A 86 -4.73 10.41 17.20
CA ASP A 86 -4.66 10.82 18.61
C ASP A 86 -3.24 10.96 19.17
N PHE A 87 -2.23 10.56 18.39
CA PHE A 87 -0.82 10.71 18.73
C PHE A 87 -0.02 11.27 17.55
N THR A 88 1.15 11.82 17.85
CA THR A 88 2.11 12.28 16.84
C THR A 88 3.47 11.65 17.11
N SER A 89 4.01 10.99 16.10
CA SER A 89 5.35 10.42 16.10
C SER A 89 6.33 11.37 15.42
N ALA A 90 7.49 11.47 16.02
CA ALA A 90 8.56 12.37 15.64
C ALA A 90 9.78 11.57 15.16
N LEU A 91 10.21 11.74 13.92
CA LEU A 91 11.36 11.02 13.35
C LEU A 91 12.21 11.90 12.43
N ALA A 92 13.49 11.59 12.33
CA ALA A 92 14.37 12.22 11.36
C ALA A 92 14.03 11.76 9.94
N PRO A 93 14.26 12.58 8.89
CA PRO A 93 13.95 12.21 7.51
C PRO A 93 14.60 10.89 7.07
N GLY A 94 15.86 10.65 7.43
CA GLY A 94 16.56 9.40 7.13
C GLY A 94 15.96 8.16 7.81
N GLN A 95 15.28 8.32 8.96
CA GLN A 95 14.55 7.22 9.60
C GLN A 95 13.29 6.86 8.81
N LEU A 96 12.58 7.86 8.27
CA LEU A 96 11.45 7.64 7.37
C LEU A 96 11.91 6.93 6.09
N THR A 97 13.00 7.39 5.47
CA THR A 97 13.58 6.74 4.28
C THR A 97 13.90 5.27 4.55
N ARG A 98 14.64 4.98 5.63
CA ARG A 98 14.99 3.61 6.02
C ARG A 98 13.76 2.73 6.27
N PHE A 99 12.73 3.28 6.91
CA PHE A 99 11.47 2.56 7.10
C PHE A 99 10.83 2.19 5.75
N LEU A 100 10.77 3.13 4.81
CA LEU A 100 10.16 2.92 3.50
C LEU A 100 10.95 1.98 2.60
N GLU A 101 12.28 2.00 2.68
CA GLU A 101 13.13 1.02 2.00
C GLU A 101 12.83 -0.41 2.44
N ALA A 102 12.51 -0.62 3.72
CA ALA A 102 12.14 -1.93 4.25
C ALA A 102 10.68 -2.30 3.96
N ALA A 103 9.75 -1.35 4.15
CA ALA A 103 8.30 -1.60 4.07
C ALA A 103 7.77 -1.57 2.63
N ALA A 104 8.37 -0.75 1.77
CA ALA A 104 7.88 -0.43 0.43
C ALA A 104 9.01 -0.19 -0.58
N PRO A 105 9.96 -1.14 -0.71
CA PRO A 105 11.11 -0.98 -1.60
C PRO A 105 10.67 -0.66 -3.02
N GLY A 106 11.20 0.44 -3.58
CA GLY A 106 10.90 0.89 -4.93
C GLY A 106 9.47 1.38 -5.16
N ARG A 107 8.69 1.69 -4.11
CA ARG A 107 7.31 2.22 -4.22
C ARG A 107 7.15 3.61 -3.61
N PHE A 108 8.25 4.33 -3.42
CA PHE A 108 8.22 5.72 -2.99
C PHE A 108 9.26 6.57 -3.75
N ALA A 109 9.02 7.87 -3.81
CA ALA A 109 9.96 8.84 -4.36
C ALA A 109 9.86 10.17 -3.61
N TYR A 110 11.01 10.84 -3.41
CA TYR A 110 11.05 12.25 -3.04
C TYR A 110 10.85 13.12 -4.28
N VAL A 111 10.03 14.15 -4.14
CA VAL A 111 9.52 14.97 -5.24
C VAL A 111 9.57 16.44 -4.83
N ASP A 112 10.27 17.24 -5.63
CA ASP A 112 10.09 18.69 -5.63
C ASP A 112 8.70 19.00 -6.21
N PHE A 113 7.75 19.40 -5.36
CA PHE A 113 6.40 19.75 -5.78
C PHE A 113 6.30 21.14 -6.45
N ALA A 114 7.31 21.99 -6.33
CA ALA A 114 7.38 23.28 -7.01
C ALA A 114 7.91 23.16 -8.45
N SER A 115 8.64 22.09 -8.76
CA SER A 115 9.16 21.83 -10.10
C SER A 115 8.07 21.45 -11.12
N ALA A 116 8.32 21.78 -12.39
CA ALA A 116 7.50 21.36 -13.54
C ALA A 116 8.05 20.10 -14.25
N GLU A 117 9.19 19.56 -13.81
CA GLU A 117 9.88 18.47 -14.49
C GLU A 117 9.10 17.15 -14.41
N PRO A 118 9.13 16.31 -15.46
CA PRO A 118 8.51 14.99 -15.45
C PRO A 118 9.01 14.11 -14.31
N LEU A 119 8.12 13.31 -13.73
CA LEU A 119 8.43 12.39 -12.65
C LEU A 119 8.66 10.98 -13.19
N ALA A 120 9.87 10.46 -12.98
CA ALA A 120 10.18 9.06 -13.21
C ALA A 120 9.89 8.25 -11.94
N LEU A 121 8.75 7.56 -11.92
CA LEU A 121 8.38 6.75 -10.76
C LEU A 121 8.92 5.32 -10.86
N PRO A 122 9.48 4.76 -9.77
CA PRO A 122 9.84 3.36 -9.74
C PRO A 122 8.56 2.50 -9.82
N GLY A 123 8.58 1.48 -10.68
CA GLY A 123 7.48 0.51 -10.81
C GLY A 123 6.23 0.96 -11.58
N ALA A 124 6.22 2.16 -12.19
CA ALA A 124 5.13 2.65 -13.04
C ALA A 124 5.07 1.90 -14.40
N GLY A 125 4.88 0.58 -14.39
CA GLY A 125 4.76 -0.19 -15.63
C GLY A 125 4.97 -1.70 -15.54
N GLN A 126 5.33 -2.28 -14.39
CA GLN A 126 5.39 -3.74 -14.26
C GLN A 126 4.18 -4.25 -13.48
N ALA A 127 3.07 -4.40 -14.20
CA ALA A 127 2.12 -5.43 -13.84
C ALA A 127 2.90 -6.75 -13.87
N THR A 128 3.09 -7.38 -12.71
CA THR A 128 3.43 -8.81 -12.70
C THR A 128 2.33 -9.50 -13.50
N PRO A 129 2.63 -10.24 -14.58
CA PRO A 129 1.64 -11.11 -15.17
C PRO A 129 1.27 -12.09 -14.08
N ALA A 130 0.04 -11.98 -13.56
CA ALA A 130 -0.60 -13.08 -12.88
C ALA A 130 -0.62 -14.22 -13.90
N SER A 131 0.34 -15.13 -13.77
CA SER A 131 0.38 -16.37 -14.51
C SER A 131 -0.96 -17.06 -14.27
N GLN A 132 -1.77 -17.11 -15.32
CA GLN A 132 -2.88 -18.04 -15.41
C GLN A 132 -2.29 -19.45 -15.32
N ALA A 133 -2.46 -20.08 -14.16
CA ALA A 133 -2.55 -21.53 -14.09
C ALA A 133 -3.89 -21.83 -13.45
N GLY A 134 -4.91 -22.00 -14.30
CA GLY A 134 -6.17 -22.59 -13.88
C GLY A 134 -5.90 -23.99 -13.32
N GLN A 135 -6.08 -24.16 -12.01
CA GLN A 135 -6.35 -25.47 -11.44
C GLN A 135 -7.81 -25.49 -11.02
N LYS A 136 -8.61 -26.13 -11.88
CA LYS A 136 -9.94 -26.65 -11.56
C LYS A 136 -9.79 -27.56 -10.32
N PRO A 137 -10.54 -27.34 -9.23
CA PRO A 137 -10.60 -28.33 -8.16
C PRO A 137 -11.21 -29.61 -8.74
N ALA A 138 -10.41 -30.67 -8.81
CA ALA A 138 -10.92 -32.00 -9.03
C ALA A 138 -11.76 -32.41 -7.82
N ALA A 139 -12.95 -32.95 -8.09
CA ALA A 139 -13.89 -33.44 -7.10
C ALA A 139 -13.23 -34.46 -6.16
N ALA A 140 -13.46 -34.31 -4.86
CA ALA A 140 -13.08 -35.28 -3.85
C ALA A 140 -13.82 -36.62 -4.08
N PRO A 141 -13.17 -37.78 -3.95
CA PRO A 141 -13.86 -39.06 -3.95
C PRO A 141 -14.60 -39.24 -2.62
N ALA A 142 -15.83 -39.74 -2.70
CA ALA A 142 -16.66 -40.10 -1.56
C ALA A 142 -15.99 -41.20 -0.70
N PRO A 143 -16.14 -41.19 0.64
CA PRO A 143 -15.64 -42.27 1.48
C PRO A 143 -16.48 -43.54 1.32
N ALA A 144 -15.81 -44.68 1.16
CA ALA A 144 -16.40 -46.01 1.13
C ALA A 144 -17.00 -46.43 2.49
N PRO A 145 -18.01 -47.30 2.52
CA PRO A 145 -18.69 -47.68 3.76
C PRO A 145 -17.82 -48.61 4.61
N ARG A 146 -17.65 -48.27 5.89
CA ARG A 146 -17.10 -49.19 6.90
C ARG A 146 -18.17 -50.24 7.25
N LYS A 147 -17.83 -51.51 7.04
CA LYS A 147 -18.60 -52.65 7.56
C LYS A 147 -18.46 -52.73 9.08
N ALA A 148 -19.57 -52.97 9.76
CA ALA A 148 -19.63 -53.34 11.16
C ALA A 148 -19.44 -54.86 11.34
N ALA A 149 -18.57 -55.22 12.27
CA ALA A 149 -18.50 -56.49 13.02
C ALA A 149 -17.37 -56.26 14.05
N GLY A 150 -17.43 -56.59 15.33
CA GLY A 150 -18.29 -57.47 16.13
C GLY A 150 -17.44 -57.88 17.34
N SER A 151 -18.06 -57.84 18.51
CA SER A 151 -17.60 -58.17 19.88
C SER A 151 -16.46 -59.19 20.09
N ALA A 152 -15.58 -58.92 21.08
CA ALA A 152 -15.06 -59.85 22.10
C ALA A 152 -14.05 -59.08 23.00
N ALA A 153 -14.33 -58.81 24.28
CA ALA A 153 -14.12 -59.67 25.45
C ALA A 153 -12.69 -59.65 26.02
N GLY A 154 -12.56 -59.13 27.25
CA GLY A 154 -11.67 -59.64 28.31
C GLY A 154 -10.25 -59.05 28.41
N GLY A 155 -9.82 -58.80 29.64
CA GLY A 155 -8.39 -58.83 30.00
C GLY A 155 -7.93 -57.68 30.89
N ASP A 156 -7.61 -58.04 32.13
CA ASP A 156 -7.15 -57.23 33.25
C ASP A 156 -5.77 -56.55 33.11
N TRP A 157 -5.47 -55.76 34.15
CA TRP A 157 -4.22 -55.07 34.59
C TRP A 157 -4.07 -53.60 34.20
#